data_AF-A0A3D1LE45-F1
#
_entry.id   AF-A0A3D1LE45-F1
#
_cell.length_a   1.000
_cell.length_b   1.000
_cell.length_c   1.000
_cell.angle_alpha   90.00
_cell.angle_beta   90.00
_cell.angle_gamma   90.00
#
_symmetry.space_group_name_H-M   'P 1'
#
loop_
_entity.id
_entity.type
_entity.pdbx_description
1 polymer ?
#
loop_
_entity_poly.entity_id
_entity_poly.type
_entity_poly.pdbx_seq_one_letter_code
_entity_poly.pdbx_strand_id
1 'polypeptide(L)'
;MARKIGFSKVPWLGVLAGLLGYFFHATMLSGGSAIPLIAFSVLMALLFWLSAATLEKRARYDEVFHPMRADALLSLFGAIALGAGCVLRFSSDGTAVKLICALGVVGALALLASGVLRLKQDAPPAMLYVPAILYYVCTLFFDFRRWMHDPAILDYCFCLFALICFMIATYHAASFSFDHGARRRLCFYSLCGVFFGASAMAGQDLSSMLIYAGGACFCLTYSMQALGTGK
;
A
#
# COMPACT_ATOMS: atom_id res chain seq x y z
N MET A 1 33.73 8.12 8.85
CA MET A 1 33.00 6.84 8.89
C MET A 1 31.67 7.04 9.61
N ALA A 2 30.61 7.40 8.89
CA ALA A 2 29.27 7.51 9.47
C ALA A 2 28.67 6.10 9.55
N ARG A 3 28.40 5.62 10.77
CA ARG A 3 27.78 4.33 11.05
C ARG A 3 26.45 4.28 10.29
N LYS A 4 26.35 3.46 9.24
CA LYS A 4 25.07 3.14 8.59
C LYS A 4 24.19 2.47 9.65
N ILE A 5 23.33 3.24 10.30
CA ILE A 5 22.26 2.71 11.14
C ILE A 5 21.54 1.68 10.26
N GLY A 6 21.41 0.44 10.74
CA GLY A 6 20.89 -0.68 9.97
C GLY A 6 19.44 -0.48 9.54
N PHE A 7 19.21 0.29 8.48
CA PHE A 7 17.90 0.57 7.89
C PHE A 7 17.27 -0.66 7.21
N SER A 8 18.02 -1.76 7.10
CA SER A 8 17.56 -3.07 6.61
C SER A 8 16.32 -3.60 7.37
N LYS A 9 16.11 -3.19 8.64
CA LYS A 9 14.96 -3.65 9.44
C LYS A 9 13.72 -2.75 9.38
N VAL A 10 13.78 -1.60 8.69
CA VAL A 10 12.67 -0.63 8.66
C VAL A 10 11.40 -1.13 7.95
N PRO A 11 11.44 -1.99 6.92
CA PRO A 11 10.22 -2.57 6.37
C PRO A 11 9.46 -3.42 7.41
N TRP A 12 10.19 -4.15 8.26
CA TRP A 12 9.60 -4.94 9.35
C TRP A 12 9.02 -4.07 10.47
N LEU A 13 9.57 -2.87 10.69
CA LEU A 13 8.93 -1.87 11.56
C LEU A 13 7.57 -1.44 10.99
N GLY A 14 7.45 -1.30 9.67
CA GLY A 14 6.16 -1.04 9.00
C GLY A 14 5.14 -2.16 9.24
N VAL A 15 5.56 -3.43 9.15
CA VAL A 15 4.69 -4.59 9.42
C VAL A 15 4.26 -4.63 10.88
N LEU A 16 5.19 -4.50 11.83
CA LEU A 16 4.89 -4.49 13.26
C LEU A 16 3.98 -3.33 13.64
N ALA A 17 4.23 -2.15 13.07
CA ALA A 17 3.36 -0.99 13.25
C ALA A 17 1.97 -1.23 12.66
N GLY A 18 1.86 -1.86 11.49
CA GLY A 18 0.58 -2.22 10.89
C GLY A 18 -0.21 -3.20 11.77
N LEU A 19 0.44 -4.21 12.34
CA LEU A 19 -0.18 -5.15 13.27
C LEU A 19 -0.65 -4.45 14.55
N LEU A 20 0.19 -3.61 15.15
CA LEU A 20 -0.19 -2.82 16.33
C LEU A 20 -1.34 -1.86 16.03
N GLY A 21 -1.33 -1.22 14.85
CA GLY A 21 -2.42 -0.38 14.35
C GLY A 21 -3.73 -1.15 14.20
N TYR A 22 -3.68 -2.35 13.63
CA TYR A 22 -4.83 -3.26 13.56
C TYR A 22 -5.39 -3.58 14.95
N PHE A 23 -4.55 -3.94 15.92
CA PHE A 23 -4.99 -4.23 17.29
C PHE A 23 -5.60 -3.01 17.96
N PHE A 24 -4.97 -1.84 17.86
CA PHE A 24 -5.54 -0.60 18.41
C PHE A 24 -6.87 -0.25 17.76
N HIS A 25 -7.00 -0.45 16.45
CA HIS A 25 -8.25 -0.20 15.74
C HIS A 25 -9.34 -1.20 16.15
N ALA A 26 -9.01 -2.48 16.29
CA ALA A 26 -9.92 -3.50 16.81
C ALA A 26 -10.37 -3.19 18.26
N THR A 27 -9.47 -2.69 19.11
CA THR A 27 -9.83 -2.30 20.48
C THR A 27 -10.74 -1.07 20.51
N MET A 28 -10.55 -0.12 19.60
CA MET A 28 -11.44 1.04 19.46
C MET A 28 -12.85 0.60 19.03
N LEU A 29 -12.95 -0.30 18.05
CA LEU A 29 -14.22 -0.88 17.61
C LEU A 29 -14.94 -1.66 18.72
N SER A 30 -14.21 -2.23 19.67
CA SER A 30 -14.78 -2.89 20.86
C SER A 30 -15.25 -1.92 21.97
N GLY A 31 -15.28 -0.61 21.70
CA GLY A 31 -15.68 0.44 22.66
C GLY A 31 -14.53 1.12 23.39
N GLY A 32 -13.28 0.88 22.95
CA GLY A 32 -12.09 1.54 23.48
C GLY A 32 -11.92 2.98 23.01
N SER A 33 -11.02 3.72 23.65
CA SER A 33 -10.68 5.09 23.23
C SER A 33 -9.95 5.11 21.89
N ALA A 34 -10.28 6.08 21.04
CA ALA A 34 -9.57 6.40 19.79
C ALA A 34 -8.19 7.02 20.01
N ILE A 35 -7.91 7.58 21.19
CA ILE A 35 -6.71 8.39 21.46
C ILE A 35 -5.41 7.60 21.25
N PRO A 36 -5.25 6.36 21.74
CA PRO A 36 -4.02 5.58 21.53
C PRO A 36 -3.75 5.31 20.05
N LEU A 37 -4.79 5.02 19.28
CA LEU A 37 -4.67 4.74 17.84
C LEU A 37 -4.22 5.99 17.08
N ILE A 38 -4.80 7.15 17.37
CA ILE A 38 -4.43 8.43 16.74
C ILE A 38 -2.99 8.81 17.12
N ALA A 39 -2.65 8.77 18.42
CA ALA A 39 -1.30 9.10 18.89
C ALA A 39 -0.24 8.18 18.26
N PHE A 40 -0.53 6.88 18.20
CA PHE A 40 0.35 5.90 17.56
C PHE A 40 0.48 6.17 16.05
N SER A 41 -0.61 6.49 15.35
CA SER A 41 -0.59 6.80 13.92
C SER A 41 0.26 8.03 13.61
N VAL A 42 0.15 9.10 14.41
CA VAL A 42 0.97 10.31 14.27
C VAL A 42 2.45 10.00 14.52
N LEU A 43 2.75 9.26 15.58
CA LEU A 43 4.11 8.84 15.90
C LEU A 43 4.73 8.00 14.76
N MET A 44 3.98 7.04 14.22
CA MET A 44 4.45 6.21 13.12
C MET A 44 4.64 7.01 11.83
N ALA A 45 3.74 7.94 11.51
CA ALA A 45 3.89 8.83 10.37
C ALA A 45 5.17 9.68 10.47
N LEU A 46 5.49 10.20 11.67
CA LEU A 46 6.74 10.92 11.90
C LEU A 46 7.98 10.02 11.75
N LEU A 47 7.94 8.80 12.28
CA LEU A 47 9.03 7.83 12.11
C LEU A 47 9.24 7.45 10.65
N PHE A 48 8.16 7.21 9.89
CA PHE A 48 8.24 6.91 8.47
C PHE A 48 8.78 8.11 7.68
N TRP A 49 8.37 9.32 8.03
CA TRP A 49 8.89 10.53 7.42
C TRP A 49 10.39 10.72 7.67
N LEU A 50 10.84 10.53 8.92
CA LEU A 50 12.27 10.56 9.28
C LEU A 50 13.04 9.48 8.53
N SER A 51 12.50 8.25 8.45
CA SER A 51 13.13 7.16 7.69
C SER A 51 13.30 7.54 6.21
N ALA A 52 12.26 8.13 5.60
CA ALA A 52 12.29 8.56 4.21
C ALA A 52 13.23 9.77 3.98
N ALA A 53 13.31 10.70 4.94
CA ALA A 53 14.16 11.89 4.85
C ALA A 53 15.65 11.54 4.85
N THR A 54 16.04 10.49 5.57
CA THR A 54 17.44 10.02 5.66
C THR A 54 17.94 9.30 4.40
N LEU A 55 17.04 8.87 3.49
CA LEU A 55 17.43 8.16 2.27
C LEU A 55 18.11 9.11 1.27
N GLU A 56 19.07 8.61 0.50
CA GLU A 56 19.63 9.34 -0.63
C GLU A 56 18.55 9.58 -1.72
N LYS A 57 18.63 10.72 -2.39
CA LYS A 57 17.79 10.97 -3.57
C LYS A 57 18.27 10.04 -4.69
N ARG A 58 17.38 9.15 -5.14
CA ARG A 58 17.61 8.28 -6.30
C ARG A 58 16.38 8.34 -7.18
N ALA A 59 16.62 8.51 -8.47
CA ALA A 59 15.57 8.69 -9.47
C ALA A 59 15.57 7.56 -10.52
N ARG A 60 16.74 6.96 -10.76
CA ARG A 60 16.92 5.89 -11.72
C ARG A 60 16.38 4.56 -11.18
N TYR A 61 15.72 3.79 -12.05
CA TYR A 61 15.10 2.52 -11.68
C TYR A 61 16.10 1.51 -11.09
N ASP A 62 17.22 1.30 -11.78
CA ASP A 62 18.26 0.30 -11.43
C ASP A 62 18.90 0.53 -10.05
N GLU A 63 18.82 1.76 -9.53
CA GLU A 63 19.41 2.09 -8.23
C GLU A 63 18.50 1.74 -7.05
N VAL A 64 17.22 1.48 -7.31
CA VAL A 64 16.17 1.25 -6.30
C VAL A 64 15.58 -0.15 -6.42
N PHE A 65 15.29 -0.62 -7.63
CA PHE A 65 14.66 -1.92 -7.85
C PHE A 65 15.74 -2.97 -8.11
N HIS A 66 15.77 -3.99 -7.26
CA HIS A 66 16.72 -5.11 -7.32
C HIS A 66 15.93 -6.43 -7.28
N PRO A 67 16.41 -7.49 -7.95
CA PRO A 67 15.70 -8.75 -7.99
C PRO A 67 15.70 -9.39 -6.59
N MET A 68 14.52 -9.43 -5.96
CA MET A 68 14.34 -9.94 -4.61
C MET A 68 13.22 -10.98 -4.57
N ARG A 69 13.50 -12.20 -4.08
CA ARG A 69 12.48 -13.26 -4.00
C ARG A 69 11.29 -12.88 -3.10
N ALA A 70 11.53 -12.09 -2.05
CA ALA A 70 10.47 -11.58 -1.19
C ALA A 70 9.49 -10.67 -1.96
N ASP A 71 9.98 -9.89 -2.93
CA ASP A 71 9.13 -9.06 -3.80
C ASP A 71 8.20 -9.93 -4.66
N ALA A 72 8.70 -11.03 -5.22
CA ALA A 72 7.89 -11.99 -5.96
C ALA A 72 6.73 -12.53 -5.13
N LEU A 73 7.06 -13.03 -3.93
CA LEU A 73 6.09 -13.67 -3.05
C LEU A 73 5.03 -12.67 -2.59
N LEU A 74 5.46 -11.49 -2.14
CA LEU A 74 4.55 -10.44 -1.70
C LEU A 74 3.70 -9.87 -2.83
N SER A 75 4.26 -9.72 -4.03
CA SER A 75 3.48 -9.30 -5.21
C SER A 75 2.46 -10.38 -5.61
N LEU A 76 2.80 -11.66 -5.47
CA LEU A 76 1.87 -12.78 -5.70
C LEU A 76 0.76 -12.80 -4.67
N PHE A 77 1.08 -12.74 -3.37
CA PHE A 77 0.08 -12.65 -2.30
C PHE A 77 -0.79 -11.40 -2.45
N GLY A 78 -0.17 -10.26 -2.78
CA GLY A 78 -0.86 -9.00 -3.03
C GLY A 78 -1.86 -9.10 -4.17
N ALA A 79 -1.46 -9.72 -5.29
CA ALA A 79 -2.32 -9.92 -6.45
C ALA A 79 -3.48 -10.88 -6.16
N ILE A 80 -3.21 -11.99 -5.47
CA ILE A 80 -4.24 -12.97 -5.09
C ILE A 80 -5.25 -12.32 -4.14
N ALA A 81 -4.78 -11.62 -3.10
CA ALA A 81 -5.66 -10.96 -2.14
C ALA A 81 -6.49 -9.84 -2.81
N LEU A 82 -5.85 -8.94 -3.56
CA LEU A 82 -6.55 -7.86 -4.26
C LEU A 82 -7.56 -8.42 -5.29
N GLY A 83 -7.14 -9.41 -6.06
CA GLY A 83 -7.98 -10.08 -7.06
C GLY A 83 -9.18 -10.79 -6.43
N ALA A 84 -8.95 -11.59 -5.39
CA ALA A 84 -10.01 -12.28 -4.65
C ALA A 84 -10.99 -11.28 -4.00
N GLY A 85 -10.49 -10.21 -3.39
CA GLY A 85 -11.32 -9.15 -2.82
C GLY A 85 -12.20 -8.48 -3.88
N CYS A 86 -11.65 -8.19 -5.06
CA CYS A 86 -12.44 -7.65 -6.19
C CYS A 86 -13.48 -8.64 -6.72
N VAL A 87 -13.14 -9.94 -6.81
CA VAL A 87 -14.07 -10.98 -7.28
C VAL A 87 -15.22 -11.18 -6.29
N LEU A 88 -14.94 -11.19 -4.98
CA LEU A 88 -15.99 -11.28 -3.96
C LEU A 88 -16.89 -10.04 -3.97
N ARG A 89 -16.30 -8.86 -4.18
CA ARG A 89 -17.03 -7.59 -4.30
C ARG A 89 -17.88 -7.52 -5.58
N PHE A 90 -17.57 -8.33 -6.59
CA PHE A 90 -18.34 -8.43 -7.85
C PHE A 90 -19.78 -8.95 -7.65
N SER A 91 -20.02 -9.70 -6.57
CA SER A 91 -21.36 -10.20 -6.20
C SER A 91 -22.31 -9.10 -5.72
N SER A 92 -21.82 -7.87 -5.52
CA SER A 92 -22.67 -6.73 -5.13
C SER A 92 -23.51 -6.21 -6.30
N ASP A 93 -24.71 -5.74 -6.01
CA ASP A 93 -25.59 -5.11 -7.01
C ASP A 93 -25.08 -3.71 -7.39
N GLY A 94 -24.96 -3.47 -8.70
CA GLY A 94 -24.55 -2.18 -9.26
C GLY A 94 -23.50 -2.29 -10.36
N THR A 95 -23.83 -1.80 -11.55
CA THR A 95 -22.93 -1.80 -12.73
C THR A 95 -21.62 -1.06 -12.45
N ALA A 96 -21.67 0.03 -11.69
CA ALA A 96 -20.47 0.79 -11.31
C ALA A 96 -19.50 -0.04 -10.44
N VAL A 97 -20.02 -0.78 -9.44
CA VAL A 97 -19.19 -1.64 -8.58
C VAL A 97 -18.54 -2.75 -9.40
N LYS A 98 -19.28 -3.37 -10.33
CA LYS A 98 -18.75 -4.40 -11.23
C LYS A 98 -17.63 -3.87 -12.13
N LEU A 99 -17.77 -2.66 -12.67
CA LEU A 99 -16.72 -2.00 -13.46
C LEU A 99 -15.47 -1.71 -12.62
N ILE A 100 -15.64 -1.20 -11.39
CA ILE A 100 -14.52 -0.96 -10.48
C ILE A 100 -13.83 -2.28 -10.12
N CYS A 101 -14.58 -3.35 -9.84
CA CYS A 101 -14.02 -4.66 -9.54
C CYS A 101 -13.28 -5.26 -10.74
N ALA A 102 -13.82 -5.14 -11.95
CA ALA A 102 -13.13 -5.59 -13.17
C ALA A 102 -11.81 -4.83 -13.35
N LEU A 103 -11.82 -3.52 -13.15
CA LEU A 103 -10.61 -2.70 -13.16
C LEU A 103 -9.61 -3.12 -12.08
N GLY A 104 -10.09 -3.50 -10.89
CA GLY A 104 -9.28 -4.00 -9.79
C GLY A 104 -8.62 -5.35 -10.10
N VAL A 105 -9.33 -6.29 -10.74
CA VAL A 105 -8.76 -7.56 -11.20
C VAL A 105 -7.68 -7.32 -12.26
N VAL A 106 -7.96 -6.45 -13.24
CA VAL A 106 -6.96 -6.04 -14.25
C VAL A 106 -5.75 -5.38 -13.58
N GLY A 107 -5.98 -4.50 -12.59
CA GLY A 107 -4.93 -3.87 -11.80
C GLY A 107 -4.09 -4.87 -11.02
N ALA A 108 -4.70 -5.87 -10.39
CA ALA A 108 -4.00 -6.93 -9.66
C ALA A 108 -3.08 -7.74 -10.57
N LEU A 109 -3.57 -8.13 -11.76
CA LEU A 109 -2.78 -8.83 -12.77
C LEU A 109 -1.65 -7.96 -13.32
N ALA A 110 -1.90 -6.67 -13.54
CA ALA A 110 -0.89 -5.75 -14.07
C ALA A 110 0.22 -5.44 -13.03
N LEU A 111 -0.13 -5.33 -11.74
CA LEU A 111 0.84 -5.24 -10.65
C LEU A 111 1.62 -6.53 -10.43
N LEU A 112 0.99 -7.70 -10.65
CA LEU A 112 1.70 -8.97 -10.63
C LEU A 112 2.72 -9.05 -11.78
N ALA A 113 2.30 -8.67 -12.99
CA ALA A 113 3.20 -8.61 -14.15
C ALA A 113 4.37 -7.65 -13.91
N SER A 114 4.13 -6.49 -13.29
CA SER A 114 5.22 -5.57 -12.94
C SER A 114 6.15 -6.15 -11.86
N GLY A 115 5.64 -6.94 -10.92
CA GLY A 115 6.45 -7.74 -9.98
C GLY A 115 7.32 -8.78 -10.68
N VAL A 116 6.78 -9.50 -11.66
CA VAL A 116 7.55 -10.50 -12.43
C VAL A 116 8.64 -9.83 -13.28
N LEU A 117 8.36 -8.68 -13.90
CA LEU A 117 9.36 -7.92 -14.65
C LEU A 117 10.48 -7.40 -13.74
N ARG A 118 10.13 -6.91 -12.53
CA ARG A 118 11.11 -6.53 -11.49
C ARG A 118 12.07 -7.67 -11.14
N LEU A 119 11.59 -8.92 -11.09
CA LEU A 119 12.45 -10.10 -10.84
C LEU A 119 13.41 -10.40 -11.99
N LYS A 120 13.01 -10.10 -13.23
CA LYS A 120 13.85 -10.25 -14.41
C LYS A 120 14.85 -9.10 -14.60
N GLN A 121 14.85 -8.12 -13.69
CA GLN A 121 15.60 -6.86 -13.80
C GLN A 121 15.16 -5.98 -14.98
N ASP A 122 13.99 -6.23 -15.55
CA ASP A 122 13.42 -5.38 -16.59
C ASP A 122 12.62 -4.24 -15.93
N ALA A 123 12.74 -3.03 -16.48
CA ALA A 123 11.92 -1.91 -16.06
C ALA A 123 10.46 -2.13 -16.55
N PRO A 124 9.48 -2.29 -15.64
CA PRO A 124 8.10 -2.48 -16.05
C PRO A 124 7.59 -1.19 -16.72
N PRO A 125 6.86 -1.29 -17.85
CA PRO A 125 6.27 -0.12 -18.47
C PRO A 125 5.25 0.53 -17.54
N ALA A 126 5.23 1.87 -17.50
CA ALA A 126 4.35 2.65 -16.63
C ALA A 126 2.86 2.29 -16.80
N MET A 127 2.48 1.86 -18.01
CA MET A 127 1.12 1.45 -18.36
C MET A 127 0.59 0.29 -17.52
N LEU A 128 1.46 -0.57 -16.96
CA LEU A 128 1.03 -1.65 -16.06
C LEU A 128 0.52 -1.15 -14.71
N TYR A 129 0.96 0.03 -14.27
CA TYR A 129 0.51 0.60 -13.00
C TYR A 129 -0.80 1.39 -13.13
N VAL A 130 -1.12 1.87 -14.33
CA VAL A 130 -2.29 2.74 -14.60
C VAL A 130 -3.62 2.09 -14.16
N PRO A 131 -3.92 0.81 -14.48
CA PRO A 131 -5.17 0.19 -14.06
C PRO A 131 -5.32 0.12 -12.54
N ALA A 132 -4.23 -0.15 -11.82
CA ALA A 132 -4.25 -0.20 -10.36
C ALA A 132 -4.44 1.20 -9.74
N ILE A 133 -3.77 2.23 -10.27
CA ILE A 133 -3.97 3.61 -9.84
C ILE A 133 -5.44 4.02 -10.05
N LEU A 134 -5.99 3.76 -11.24
CA LEU A 134 -7.37 4.09 -11.56
C LEU A 134 -8.35 3.32 -10.67
N TYR A 135 -8.08 2.04 -10.38
CA TYR A 135 -8.85 1.25 -9.44
C TYR A 135 -8.91 1.89 -8.05
N TYR A 136 -7.75 2.28 -7.48
CA TYR A 136 -7.72 2.91 -6.16
C TYR A 136 -8.44 4.26 -6.16
N VAL A 137 -8.28 5.07 -7.22
CA VAL A 137 -9.00 6.34 -7.39
C VAL A 137 -10.51 6.12 -7.42
N CYS A 138 -11.00 5.24 -8.30
CA CYS A 138 -12.43 4.99 -8.44
C CYS A 138 -13.03 4.39 -7.17
N THR A 139 -12.32 3.46 -6.52
CA THR A 139 -12.72 2.87 -5.24
C THR A 139 -12.81 3.95 -4.17
N LEU A 140 -11.80 4.83 -4.07
CA LEU A 140 -11.80 5.95 -3.13
C LEU A 140 -12.99 6.87 -3.32
N PHE A 141 -13.29 7.31 -4.54
CA PHE A 141 -14.43 8.19 -4.79
C PHE A 141 -15.77 7.51 -4.51
N PHE A 142 -15.90 6.25 -4.89
CA PHE A 142 -17.14 5.49 -4.69
C PHE A 142 -17.41 5.23 -3.20
N ASP A 143 -16.40 4.72 -2.49
CA ASP A 143 -16.53 4.40 -1.07
C ASP A 143 -16.63 5.66 -0.21
N PHE A 144 -15.94 6.74 -0.56
CA PHE A 144 -16.07 8.02 0.11
C PHE A 144 -17.51 8.55 0.09
N ARG A 145 -18.19 8.48 -1.08
CA ARG A 145 -19.60 8.90 -1.16
C ARG A 145 -20.51 8.06 -0.26
N ARG A 146 -20.23 6.76 -0.14
CA ARG A 146 -20.97 5.86 0.75
C ARG A 146 -20.71 6.19 2.21
N TRP A 147 -19.46 6.40 2.60
CA TRP A 147 -19.07 6.76 3.97
C TRP A 147 -19.61 8.11 4.43
N MET A 148 -19.86 9.06 3.52
CA MET A 148 -20.52 10.32 3.88
C MET A 148 -21.96 10.15 4.39
N HIS A 149 -22.62 9.03 4.09
CA HIS A 149 -23.98 8.78 4.55
C HIS A 149 -24.07 8.19 5.97
N ASP A 150 -23.05 7.43 6.41
CA ASP A 150 -22.98 6.81 7.75
C ASP A 150 -21.68 7.19 8.49
N PRO A 151 -21.70 8.16 9.43
CA PRO A 151 -20.50 8.81 9.95
C PRO A 151 -19.86 8.08 11.14
N ALA A 152 -19.24 6.92 10.91
CA ALA A 152 -18.18 6.44 11.80
C ALA A 152 -16.85 7.14 11.41
N ILE A 153 -16.70 8.41 11.86
CA ILE A 153 -15.71 9.36 11.33
C ILE A 153 -14.28 8.80 11.29
N LEU A 154 -13.90 8.08 12.33
CA LEU A 154 -12.53 7.60 12.48
C LEU A 154 -12.24 6.34 11.64
N ASP A 155 -13.21 5.43 11.50
CA ASP A 155 -13.03 4.16 10.78
C ASP A 155 -12.76 4.40 9.29
N TYR A 156 -13.52 5.30 8.67
CA TYR A 156 -13.33 5.60 7.25
C TYR A 156 -12.05 6.42 6.99
N CYS A 157 -11.54 7.18 7.98
CA CYS A 157 -10.28 7.92 7.82
C CYS A 157 -9.10 6.97 7.55
N PHE A 158 -9.01 5.85 8.27
CA PHE A 158 -7.97 4.84 8.03
C PHE A 158 -8.10 4.21 6.64
N CYS A 159 -9.33 3.91 6.23
CA CYS A 159 -9.63 3.37 4.90
C CYS A 159 -9.27 4.36 3.77
N LEU A 160 -9.60 5.64 3.95
CA LEU A 160 -9.21 6.72 3.03
C LEU A 160 -7.70 6.85 2.92
N PHE A 161 -7.00 6.96 4.06
CA PHE A 161 -5.55 7.08 4.07
C PHE A 161 -4.87 5.87 3.44
N ALA A 162 -5.39 4.65 3.64
CA ALA A 162 -4.89 3.44 2.99
C ALA A 162 -4.98 3.56 1.46
N LEU A 163 -6.16 3.88 0.92
CA LEU A 163 -6.37 4.00 -0.54
C LEU A 163 -5.51 5.11 -1.15
N ILE A 164 -5.41 6.27 -0.48
CA ILE A 164 -4.54 7.37 -0.92
C ILE A 164 -3.08 6.93 -0.95
N CYS A 165 -2.61 6.25 0.11
CA CYS A 165 -1.23 5.78 0.17
C CYS A 165 -0.95 4.71 -0.90
N PHE A 166 -1.86 3.76 -1.14
CA PHE A 166 -1.73 2.76 -2.19
C PHE A 166 -1.63 3.40 -3.58
N MET A 167 -2.50 4.37 -3.85
CA MET A 167 -2.51 5.14 -5.09
C MET A 167 -1.19 5.91 -5.27
N ILE A 168 -0.76 6.67 -4.27
CA ILE A 168 0.47 7.50 -4.40
C ILE A 168 1.73 6.62 -4.45
N ALA A 169 1.77 5.51 -3.71
CA ALA A 169 2.88 4.57 -3.76
C ALA A 169 2.99 3.89 -5.14
N THR A 170 1.88 3.44 -5.71
CA THR A 170 1.86 2.86 -7.06
C THR A 170 2.18 3.89 -8.14
N TYR A 171 1.71 5.14 -8.00
CA TYR A 171 2.09 6.25 -8.87
C TYR A 171 3.60 6.54 -8.82
N HIS A 172 4.19 6.61 -7.63
CA HIS A 172 5.63 6.81 -7.49
C HIS A 172 6.45 5.60 -7.95
N ALA A 173 5.91 4.39 -7.86
CA ALA A 173 6.55 3.21 -8.46
C ALA A 173 6.56 3.32 -10.00
N ALA A 174 5.45 3.75 -10.60
CA ALA A 174 5.35 3.99 -12.05
C ALA A 174 6.29 5.10 -12.54
N SER A 175 6.58 6.11 -11.72
CA SER A 175 7.47 7.21 -12.11
C SER A 175 8.93 6.78 -12.26
N PHE A 176 9.34 5.64 -11.67
CA PHE A 176 10.66 5.05 -11.92
C PHE A 176 10.78 4.42 -13.30
N SER A 177 9.68 4.03 -13.94
CA SER A 177 9.70 3.55 -15.34
C SER A 177 10.14 4.63 -16.34
N PHE A 178 10.13 5.90 -15.93
CA PHE A 178 10.63 7.04 -16.71
C PHE A 178 11.92 7.62 -16.13
N ASP A 179 12.58 6.96 -15.18
CA ASP A 179 13.74 7.46 -14.43
C ASP A 179 13.52 8.82 -13.72
N HIS A 180 12.26 9.20 -13.50
CA HIS A 180 11.84 10.37 -12.71
C HIS A 180 11.34 9.93 -11.32
N GLY A 181 11.95 8.86 -10.80
CA GLY A 181 11.62 8.28 -9.50
C GLY A 181 11.88 9.23 -8.34
N ALA A 182 11.07 9.10 -7.29
CA ALA A 182 11.29 9.83 -6.03
C ALA A 182 11.36 8.85 -4.87
N ARG A 183 12.54 8.25 -4.66
CA ARG A 183 12.77 7.19 -3.64
C ARG A 183 12.23 7.53 -2.26
N ARG A 184 12.47 8.75 -1.78
CA ARG A 184 11.98 9.21 -0.46
C ARG A 184 10.46 9.20 -0.37
N ARG A 185 9.78 9.72 -1.40
CA ARG A 185 8.32 9.77 -1.45
C ARG A 185 7.73 8.38 -1.57
N LEU A 186 8.30 7.54 -2.44
CA LEU A 186 7.90 6.13 -2.56
C LEU A 186 8.00 5.41 -1.20
N CYS A 187 9.14 5.55 -0.50
CA CYS A 187 9.35 4.94 0.80
C CYS A 187 8.32 5.41 1.84
N PHE A 188 8.08 6.71 1.94
CA PHE A 188 7.13 7.27 2.90
C PHE A 188 5.72 6.74 2.65
N TYR A 189 5.19 6.91 1.43
CA TYR A 189 3.82 6.52 1.12
C TYR A 189 3.62 5.01 1.13
N SER A 190 4.64 4.22 0.79
CA SER A 190 4.56 2.76 0.89
C SER A 190 4.54 2.28 2.35
N LEU A 191 5.36 2.83 3.24
CA LEU A 191 5.30 2.50 4.68
C LEU A 191 3.96 2.93 5.30
N CYS A 192 3.49 4.14 4.98
CA CYS A 192 2.16 4.60 5.39
C CYS A 192 1.06 3.68 4.82
N GLY A 193 1.18 3.23 3.57
CA GLY A 193 0.24 2.30 2.95
C GLY A 193 0.17 0.96 3.70
N VAL A 194 1.31 0.38 4.10
CA VAL A 194 1.34 -0.84 4.93
C VAL A 194 0.62 -0.61 6.26
N PHE A 195 0.91 0.50 6.94
CA PHE A 195 0.34 0.82 8.25
C PHE A 195 -1.18 1.08 8.19
N PHE A 196 -1.61 2.01 7.33
CA PHE A 196 -3.01 2.37 7.17
C PHE A 196 -3.80 1.23 6.55
N GLY A 197 -3.23 0.50 5.58
CA GLY A 197 -3.84 -0.69 5.00
C GLY A 197 -4.09 -1.78 6.05
N ALA A 198 -3.10 -2.05 6.91
CA ALA A 198 -3.28 -3.01 7.98
C ALA A 198 -4.29 -2.57 9.04
N SER A 199 -4.24 -1.28 9.43
CA SER A 199 -5.21 -0.72 10.37
C SER A 199 -6.63 -0.76 9.79
N ALA A 200 -6.81 -0.42 8.52
CA ALA A 200 -8.09 -0.42 7.83
C ALA A 200 -8.72 -1.82 7.70
N MET A 201 -7.98 -2.92 7.89
CA MET A 201 -8.57 -4.27 7.88
C MET A 201 -9.48 -4.53 9.10
N ALA A 202 -9.31 -3.81 10.21
CA ALA A 202 -10.13 -4.03 11.40
C ALA A 202 -11.58 -3.60 11.13
N GLY A 203 -12.53 -4.49 11.45
CA GLY A 203 -13.97 -4.23 11.31
C GLY A 203 -14.53 -4.29 9.87
N GLN A 204 -13.71 -4.65 8.89
CA GLN A 204 -14.15 -4.74 7.49
C GLN A 204 -14.74 -6.10 7.14
N ASP A 205 -15.58 -6.13 6.12
CA ASP A 205 -16.02 -7.36 5.46
C ASP A 205 -14.84 -8.04 4.75
N LEU A 206 -14.99 -9.34 4.46
CA LEU A 206 -13.92 -10.15 3.85
C LEU A 206 -13.41 -9.56 2.53
N SER A 207 -14.30 -8.97 1.70
CA SER A 207 -13.90 -8.44 0.40
C SER A 207 -13.01 -7.20 0.55
N SER A 208 -13.42 -6.25 1.39
CA SER A 208 -12.64 -5.03 1.68
C SER A 208 -11.35 -5.35 2.42
N MET A 209 -11.38 -6.28 3.38
CA MET A 209 -10.19 -6.75 4.08
C MET A 209 -9.13 -7.30 3.10
N LEU A 210 -9.54 -8.12 2.13
CA LEU A 210 -8.64 -8.67 1.12
C LEU A 210 -8.06 -7.60 0.19
N ILE A 211 -8.86 -6.57 -0.16
CA ILE A 211 -8.39 -5.42 -0.95
C ILE A 211 -7.31 -4.65 -0.18
N TYR A 212 -7.54 -4.35 1.10
CA TYR A 212 -6.57 -3.64 1.93
C TYR A 212 -5.30 -4.47 2.20
N ALA A 213 -5.46 -5.77 2.47
CA ALA A 213 -4.35 -6.71 2.61
C ALA A 213 -3.50 -6.77 1.34
N GLY A 214 -4.16 -6.84 0.17
CA GLY A 214 -3.50 -6.89 -1.14
C GLY A 214 -2.69 -5.62 -1.41
N GLY A 215 -3.29 -4.45 -1.23
CA GLY A 215 -2.61 -3.16 -1.35
C GLY A 215 -1.44 -3.00 -0.37
N ALA A 216 -1.62 -3.45 0.88
CA ALA A 216 -0.57 -3.43 1.89
C ALA A 216 0.62 -4.33 1.50
N CYS A 217 0.36 -5.52 0.92
CA CYS A 217 1.42 -6.39 0.41
C CYS A 217 2.22 -5.73 -0.72
N PHE A 218 1.56 -5.07 -1.69
CA PHE A 218 2.25 -4.32 -2.73
C PHE A 218 3.05 -3.15 -2.17
N CYS A 219 2.49 -2.38 -1.24
CA CYS A 219 3.22 -1.33 -0.55
C CYS A 219 4.42 -1.87 0.23
N LEU A 220 4.30 -3.04 0.86
CA LEU A 220 5.43 -3.68 1.52
C LEU A 220 6.54 -3.96 0.50
N THR A 221 6.22 -4.45 -0.69
CA THR A 221 7.23 -4.66 -1.75
C THR A 221 7.97 -3.39 -2.12
N TYR A 222 7.24 -2.28 -2.29
CA TYR A 222 7.84 -0.99 -2.63
C TYR A 222 8.70 -0.46 -1.50
N SER A 223 8.28 -0.62 -0.24
CA SER A 223 9.05 -0.20 0.92
C SER A 223 10.33 -1.01 1.06
N MET A 224 10.29 -2.34 0.84
CA MET A 224 11.46 -3.22 0.89
C MET A 224 12.48 -2.87 -0.18
N GLN A 225 12.05 -2.52 -1.38
CA GLN A 225 12.94 -2.09 -2.46
C GLN A 225 13.47 -0.67 -2.25
N ALA A 226 12.60 0.25 -1.83
CA ALA A 226 13.00 1.62 -1.52
C ALA A 226 13.97 1.70 -0.32
N LEU A 227 13.88 0.80 0.66
CA LEU A 227 14.77 0.75 1.82
C LEU A 227 15.96 -0.21 1.62
N GLY A 228 15.86 -1.13 0.67
CA GLY A 228 16.91 -2.05 0.29
C GLY A 228 18.19 -1.29 -0.03
N THR A 229 19.25 -1.60 0.70
CA THR A 229 20.59 -1.23 0.28
C THR A 229 20.96 -2.20 -0.83
N GLY A 230 20.90 -1.74 -2.09
CA GLY A 230 21.68 -2.41 -3.12
C GLY A 230 23.14 -2.44 -2.64
N LYS A 231 23.66 -3.65 -2.44
CA LYS A 231 24.93 -4.04 -1.79
C LYS A 231 24.79 -4.45 -0.32
#